data_AF-A0A8S3I7K4-F1
#
_entry.id   AF-A0A8S3I7K4-F1
#
_cell.length_a   1.000
_cell.length_b   1.000
_cell.length_c   1.000
_cell.angle_alpha   90.00
_cell.angle_beta   90.00
_cell.angle_gamma   90.00
#
_symmetry.space_group_name_H-M   'P 1'
#
loop_
_entity.id
_entity.type
_entity.pdbx_description
1 polymer ?
#
loop_
_entity_poly.entity_id
_entity_poly.type
_entity_poly.pdbx_seq_one_letter_code
_entity_poly.pdbx_strand_id
1 'polypeptide(L)'
;YANYAIGKDIAAMKAVVGEEALSSEDLLYLEFLGKFEKNFLTQGAYENRSIADSLDVCWQLLRTFPREMLKRIPHNILQEFYPRDGGKSLQQPATTTG
;
A
#
# COMPACT_ATOMS: atom_id res chain seq x y z
N TYR A 1 -10.45 0.74 -4.15
CA TYR A 1 -11.32 1.87 -4.55
C TYR A 1 -11.44 2.95 -3.48
N ALA A 2 -11.73 2.61 -2.21
CA ALA A 2 -11.94 3.59 -1.14
C ALA A 2 -10.79 4.59 -0.93
N ASN A 3 -9.54 4.12 -0.82
CA ASN A 3 -8.39 5.00 -0.56
C ASN A 3 -8.07 5.94 -1.73
N TYR A 4 -8.38 5.52 -2.97
CA TYR A 4 -8.19 6.35 -4.16
C TYR A 4 -9.22 7.48 -4.24
N ALA A 5 -10.48 7.19 -3.94
CA ALA A 5 -11.54 8.20 -3.88
C ALA A 5 -11.26 9.25 -2.79
N ILE A 6 -10.85 8.79 -1.60
CA ILE A 6 -10.43 9.67 -0.49
C ILE A 6 -9.23 10.53 -0.91
N GLY A 7 -8.20 9.93 -1.52
CA GLY A 7 -7.03 10.67 -2.00
C GLY A 7 -7.38 11.76 -3.04
N LYS A 8 -8.30 11.48 -3.97
CA LYS A 8 -8.76 12.48 -4.96
C LYS A 8 -9.50 13.65 -4.29
N ASP A 9 -10.34 13.37 -3.30
CA ASP A 9 -11.08 14.40 -2.56
C ASP A 9 -10.12 15.29 -1.74
N ILE A 10 -9.15 14.66 -1.08
CA ILE A 10 -8.09 15.36 -0.35
C ILE A 10 -7.21 16.18 -1.30
N ALA A 11 -6.90 15.69 -2.50
CA ALA A 11 -6.16 16.44 -3.51
C ALA A 11 -6.93 17.67 -4.01
N ALA A 12 -8.25 17.55 -4.18
CA ALA A 12 -9.11 18.68 -4.50
C ALA A 12 -9.16 19.68 -3.32
N MET A 13 -9.29 19.19 -2.09
CA MET A 13 -9.25 20.01 -0.88
C MET A 13 -7.92 20.76 -0.76
N LYS A 14 -6.77 20.08 -0.96
CA LYS A 14 -5.44 20.70 -1.01
C LYS A 14 -5.37 21.87 -2.00
N ALA A 15 -5.94 21.70 -3.19
CA ALA A 15 -5.91 22.73 -4.22
C ALA A 15 -6.73 23.98 -3.84
N VAL A 16 -7.71 23.84 -2.93
CA VAL A 16 -8.57 24.94 -2.47
C VAL A 16 -8.05 25.58 -1.19
N VAL A 17 -7.69 24.79 -0.17
CA VAL A 17 -7.31 25.30 1.17
C VAL A 17 -5.81 25.38 1.43
N GLY A 18 -4.97 24.79 0.55
CA GLY A 18 -3.51 24.77 0.69
C GLY A 18 -2.98 23.60 1.52
N GLU A 19 -1.68 23.30 1.37
CA GLU A 19 -1.03 22.15 2.02
C GLU A 19 -1.05 22.23 3.55
N GLU A 20 -1.04 23.45 4.10
CA GLU A 20 -0.95 23.72 5.53
C GLU A 20 -2.23 23.40 6.31
N ALA A 21 -3.37 23.26 5.62
CA ALA A 21 -4.65 22.93 6.23
C ALA A 21 -4.91 21.42 6.35
N LEU A 22 -4.01 20.58 5.82
CA LEU A 22 -4.18 19.14 5.78
C LEU A 22 -3.64 18.46 7.04
N SER A 23 -4.33 17.42 7.49
CA SER A 23 -3.86 16.59 8.59
C SER A 23 -2.70 15.68 8.14
N SER A 24 -1.95 15.14 9.11
CA SER A 24 -0.88 14.18 8.81
C SER A 24 -1.40 12.94 8.08
N GLU A 25 -2.65 12.53 8.35
CA GLU A 25 -3.33 11.44 7.64
C GLU A 25 -3.61 11.81 6.18
N ASP A 26 -4.05 13.05 5.93
CA ASP A 26 -4.34 13.53 4.58
C ASP A 26 -3.10 13.59 3.70
N LEU A 27 -1.97 14.03 4.27
CA LEU A 27 -0.68 14.03 3.58
C LEU A 27 -0.26 12.61 3.16
N LEU A 28 -0.53 11.59 4.00
CA LEU A 28 -0.28 10.19 3.64
C LEU A 28 -1.18 9.73 2.48
N TYR A 29 -2.45 10.14 2.44
CA TYR A 29 -3.34 9.84 1.31
C TYR A 29 -2.90 10.52 0.02
N LEU A 30 -2.39 11.74 0.09
CA LEU A 30 -1.82 12.45 -1.06
C LEU A 30 -0.55 11.77 -1.58
N GLU A 31 0.34 11.36 -0.68
CA GLU A 31 1.56 10.62 -1.04
C GLU A 31 1.20 9.27 -1.68
N PHE A 32 0.24 8.55 -1.10
CA PHE A 32 -0.30 7.31 -1.65
C PHE A 32 -0.87 7.55 -3.06
N LEU A 33 -1.67 8.59 -3.26
CA LEU A 33 -2.27 8.90 -4.55
C LEU A 33 -1.19 9.18 -5.61
N GLY A 34 -0.19 10.01 -5.30
CA GLY A 34 0.91 10.31 -6.21
C GLY A 34 1.74 9.08 -6.57
N LYS A 35 2.05 8.22 -5.59
CA LYS A 35 2.74 6.96 -5.82
C LYS A 35 1.87 5.97 -6.61
N PHE A 36 0.56 5.96 -6.41
CA PHE A 36 -0.36 5.09 -7.16
C PHE A 36 -0.48 5.55 -8.61
N GLU A 37 -0.65 6.85 -8.87
CA GLU A 37 -0.71 7.36 -10.25
C GLU A 37 0.61 7.09 -10.99
N LYS A 38 1.75 7.32 -10.32
CA LYS A 38 3.07 7.13 -10.93
C LYS A 38 3.49 5.67 -11.09
N ASN A 39 3.22 4.81 -10.11
CA ASN A 39 3.72 3.43 -10.14
C ASN A 39 2.66 2.43 -10.61
N PHE A 40 1.38 2.65 -10.28
CA PHE A 40 0.31 1.72 -10.62
C PHE A 40 -0.36 2.03 -11.96
N LEU A 41 -0.73 3.30 -12.20
CA LEU A 41 -1.39 3.74 -13.44
C LEU A 41 -0.42 3.90 -14.61
N THR A 42 0.82 4.31 -14.34
CA THR A 42 1.83 4.47 -15.39
C THR A 42 2.42 3.09 -15.69
N GLN A 43 1.84 2.41 -16.67
CA GLN A 43 2.36 1.18 -17.25
C GLN A 43 2.85 1.51 -18.66
N GLY A 44 4.12 1.21 -18.96
CA GLY A 44 4.66 1.44 -20.30
C GLY A 44 3.85 0.69 -21.35
N ALA A 45 3.75 1.22 -22.58
CA ALA A 45 3.00 0.57 -23.68
C ALA A 45 3.46 -0.87 -24.01
N TYR A 46 4.64 -1.26 -23.52
CA TYR A 46 5.25 -2.59 -23.68
C TYR A 46 5.45 -3.34 -22.36
N GLU A 47 4.98 -2.78 -21.25
CA GLU A 47 5.15 -3.37 -19.93
C GLU A 47 3.98 -4.34 -19.71
N ASN A 48 4.27 -5.64 -19.68
CA ASN A 48 3.27 -6.66 -19.38
C ASN A 48 3.29 -6.96 -17.88
N ARG A 49 2.56 -6.17 -17.11
CA ARG A 49 2.53 -6.31 -15.65
C ARG A 49 1.63 -7.48 -15.26
N SER A 50 2.19 -8.44 -14.51
CA SER A 50 1.40 -9.56 -14.01
C SER A 50 0.52 -9.13 -12.82
N ILE A 51 -0.46 -9.96 -12.46
CA ILE A 51 -1.29 -9.74 -11.27
C ILE A 51 -0.41 -9.73 -10.00
N ALA A 52 0.65 -10.54 -9.96
CA ALA A 52 1.57 -10.60 -8.82
C ALA A 52 2.39 -9.30 -8.67
N ASP A 53 2.90 -8.75 -9.77
CA ASP A 53 3.61 -7.46 -9.76
C ASP A 53 2.68 -6.32 -9.32
N SER A 54 1.44 -6.33 -9.81
CA SER A 54 0.42 -5.34 -9.44
C SER A 54 0.09 -5.41 -7.94
N LEU A 55 0.03 -6.62 -7.38
CA LEU A 55 -0.14 -6.85 -5.94
C LEU A 55 1.07 -6.37 -5.13
N ASP A 56 2.30 -6.59 -5.60
CA ASP A 56 3.50 -6.09 -4.92
C ASP A 56 3.51 -4.56 -4.86
N VAL A 57 3.20 -3.89 -5.98
CA VAL A 57 3.05 -2.43 -6.01
C VAL A 57 1.96 -1.97 -5.03
N CYS A 58 0.81 -2.66 -4.96
CA CYS A 58 -0.23 -2.34 -3.98
C CYS A 58 0.27 -2.46 -2.54
N TRP A 59 1.05 -3.51 -2.21
CA TRP A 59 1.64 -3.68 -0.89
C TRP A 59 2.67 -2.61 -0.56
N GLN A 60 3.52 -2.23 -1.51
CA GLN A 60 4.46 -1.11 -1.34
C GLN A 60 3.73 0.21 -1.04
N LEU A 61 2.60 0.45 -1.70
CA LEU A 61 1.76 1.62 -1.43
C LEU A 61 1.13 1.55 -0.03
N LEU A 62 0.58 0.40 0.37
CA LEU A 62 -0.03 0.20 1.69
C LEU A 62 0.97 0.37 2.84
N ARG A 63 2.25 0.02 2.63
CA ARG A 63 3.35 0.24 3.60
C ARG A 63 3.65 1.71 3.86
N THR A 64 3.15 2.64 3.04
CA THR A 64 3.25 4.09 3.31
C THR A 64 2.38 4.46 4.52
N PHE A 65 1.29 3.73 4.77
CA PHE A 65 0.44 3.96 5.93
C PHE A 65 0.93 3.16 7.14
N PRO A 66 0.81 3.70 8.36
CA PRO A 66 1.04 2.94 9.58
C PRO A 66 0.02 1.81 9.71
N ARG A 67 0.44 0.72 10.37
CA ARG A 67 -0.38 -0.48 10.59
C ARG A 67 -1.76 -0.17 11.16
N GLU A 68 -1.82 0.83 12.03
CA GLU A 68 -3.03 1.27 12.72
C GLU A 68 -4.09 1.87 11.79
N MET A 69 -3.70 2.41 10.63
CA MET A 69 -4.62 2.97 9.63
C MET A 69 -5.19 1.92 8.68
N LEU A 70 -4.57 0.73 8.59
CA LEU A 70 -4.99 -0.36 7.72
C LEU A 70 -6.14 -1.21 8.31
N LYS A 71 -7.11 -0.55 8.94
CA LYS A 71 -8.25 -1.19 9.65
C LYS A 71 -9.18 -2.01 8.74
N ARG A 72 -9.12 -1.76 7.43
CA ARG A 72 -9.92 -2.48 6.42
C ARG A 72 -9.29 -3.79 5.95
N ILE A 73 -8.03 -4.05 6.29
CA ILE A 73 -7.34 -5.27 5.92
C ILE A 73 -7.39 -6.22 7.13
N PRO A 74 -7.83 -7.48 6.95
CA PRO A 74 -7.90 -8.41 8.04
C PRO A 74 -6.50 -8.71 8.59
N HIS A 75 -6.42 -8.87 9.91
CA HIS A 75 -5.15 -8.90 10.64
C HIS A 75 -4.21 -10.03 10.19
N ASN A 76 -4.76 -11.16 9.75
CA ASN A 76 -4.02 -12.30 9.20
C ASN A 76 -3.25 -11.94 7.93
N ILE A 77 -3.90 -11.26 6.97
CA ILE A 77 -3.26 -10.82 5.73
C ILE A 77 -2.23 -9.73 6.01
N LEU A 78 -2.53 -8.87 6.97
CA LEU A 78 -1.62 -7.80 7.33
C LEU A 78 -0.36 -8.34 8.03
N GLN A 79 -0.47 -9.35 8.89
CA GLN A 79 0.68 -10.04 9.48
C GLN A 79 1.59 -10.67 8.40
N GLU A 80 0.99 -11.25 7.37
CA GLU A 80 1.72 -12.02 6.35
C GLU A 80 2.46 -11.13 5.33
N PHE A 81 1.88 -9.98 4.95
CA PHE A 81 2.41 -9.17 3.84
C PHE A 81 2.94 -7.78 4.24
N TYR A 82 2.59 -7.27 5.42
CA TYR A 82 3.06 -5.97 5.91
C TYR A 82 4.55 -5.92 6.31
N PRO A 83 5.15 -6.90 7.04
CA PRO A 83 6.55 -6.84 7.38
C PRO A 83 7.44 -6.85 6.13
N ARG A 84 8.38 -5.90 6.04
CA ARG A 84 9.40 -5.82 4.98
C ARG A 84 10.56 -6.80 5.21
N ASP A 85 10.50 -7.59 6.28
CA ASP A 85 11.50 -8.61 6.55
C ASP A 85 11.17 -9.84 5.70
N GLY A 86 12.09 -10.18 4.81
CA GLY A 86 12.12 -11.45 4.10
C GLY A 86 12.36 -12.60 5.08
N GLY A 87 11.36 -12.90 5.90
CA GLY A 87 11.31 -14.10 6.70
C GLY A 87 11.11 -15.30 5.79
N LYS A 88 12.20 -15.79 5.20
CA LYS A 88 12.37 -17.23 5.03
C LYS A 88 12.22 -17.89 6.42
N SER A 89 10.99 -18.13 6.82
CA SER A 89 10.64 -19.14 7.82
C SER A 89 9.74 -20.17 7.15
N LEU A 90 10.19 -20.64 5.97
CA LEU A 90 10.11 -22.07 5.68
C LEU A 90 11.00 -22.80 6.70
N GLN A 91 10.58 -22.85 7.96
CA GLN A 91 11.06 -23.87 8.87
C GLN A 91 10.27 -25.13 8.52
N GLN A 92 11.01 -26.10 8.02
CA GLN A 92 10.60 -27.35 7.39
C GLN A 92 9.64 -28.19 8.25
N PRO A 93 8.89 -29.13 7.64
CA PRO A 93 8.03 -30.06 8.37
C PRO A 93 8.87 -30.87 9.36
N ALA A 94 8.37 -30.95 10.60
CA ALA A 94 8.90 -31.80 11.64
C ALA A 94 9.05 -33.23 11.11
N THR A 95 10.29 -33.65 10.87
CA THR A 95 10.65 -35.05 10.68
C THR A 95 11.73 -35.42 11.69
N THR A 96 11.40 -36.43 12.50
CA THR A 96 12.33 -37.41 13.09
C THR A 96 13.06 -37.04 14.39
N THR A 97 12.57 -37.58 15.52
CA THR A 97 13.24 -38.64 16.34
C THR A 97 12.76 -38.60 17.79
N GLY A 98 12.32 -39.76 18.31
CA GLY A 98 12.03 -40.03 19.71
C GLY A 98 11.21 -41.30 19.85
#